data_AF-A0A2U1KDF5-F1
#
_entry.id   AF-A0A2U1KDF5-F1
#
_cell.length_a   1.000
_cell.length_b   1.000
_cell.length_c   1.000
_cell.angle_alpha   90.00
_cell.angle_beta   90.00
_cell.angle_gamma   90.00
#
_symmetry.space_group_name_H-M   'P 1'
#
loop_
_entity.id
_entity.type
_entity.pdbx_description
1 polymer ?
#
loop_
_entity_poly.entity_id
_entity_poly.type
_entity_poly.pdbx_seq_one_letter_code
_entity_poly.pdbx_strand_id
1 'polypeptide(L)'
;MLNFGRFPKFDNLVSLRLERVKIVESELFSCFPNLEELVLVDFKLPGDLYGLEVISFRLLRLTISSCYCNFSGHQKLMLLTPKLVFLDLKGLIPVNLEAYEAPLLETIRIDHCYPVATMHRRGAQFDKNQQKDNAMNILKRFGNAKCVQLSLSTIEVLLLHCIHCFHYVLML
;
A
#
# COMPACT_ATOMS: atom_id res chain seq x y z
N MET A 1 15.17 -14.61 -4.70
CA MET A 1 14.52 -13.30 -4.72
C MET A 1 15.60 -12.27 -4.98
N LEU A 2 15.46 -11.47 -6.03
CA LEU A 2 16.50 -10.53 -6.48
C LEU A 2 16.51 -9.28 -5.61
N ASN A 3 17.70 -8.76 -5.28
CA ASN A 3 17.81 -7.46 -4.59
C ASN A 3 17.56 -6.34 -5.60
N PHE A 4 16.70 -5.39 -5.26
CA PHE A 4 16.38 -4.22 -6.05
C PHE A 4 16.75 -2.97 -5.25
N GLY A 5 17.82 -2.29 -5.68
CA GLY A 5 18.25 -1.00 -5.14
C GLY A 5 19.51 -0.47 -5.82
N ARG A 6 19.88 0.78 -5.53
CA ARG A 6 21.04 1.49 -6.10
C ARG A 6 21.05 1.57 -7.62
N PHE A 7 20.12 2.33 -8.18
CA PHE A 7 20.05 2.57 -9.61
C PHE A 7 20.67 3.91 -9.98
N PRO A 8 21.36 4.01 -11.14
CA PRO A 8 21.58 5.30 -11.76
C PRO A 8 20.22 5.92 -12.12
N LYS A 9 20.21 7.22 -12.41
CA LYS A 9 19.00 7.90 -12.88
C LYS A 9 18.57 7.34 -14.24
N PHE A 10 17.30 6.94 -14.38
CA PHE A 10 16.73 6.50 -15.65
C PHE A 10 15.62 7.46 -16.08
N ASP A 11 16.00 8.49 -16.81
CA ASP A 11 15.10 9.57 -17.22
C ASP A 11 14.00 9.09 -18.18
N ASN A 12 14.20 8.01 -18.94
CA ASN A 12 13.21 7.55 -19.92
C ASN A 12 12.25 6.49 -19.39
N LEU A 13 12.40 6.06 -18.13
CA LEU A 13 11.54 5.02 -17.57
C LEU A 13 10.17 5.61 -17.18
N VAL A 14 9.12 5.16 -17.85
CA VAL A 14 7.73 5.64 -17.64
C VAL A 14 6.88 4.64 -16.85
N SER A 15 7.16 3.35 -16.97
CA SER A 15 6.44 2.29 -16.24
C SER A 15 7.44 1.30 -15.66
N LEU A 16 7.22 0.90 -14.41
CA LEU A 16 8.05 -0.05 -13.69
C LEU A 16 7.17 -1.08 -12.99
N ARG A 17 7.38 -2.35 -13.31
CA ARG A 17 6.78 -3.47 -12.60
C ARG A 17 7.85 -4.32 -11.94
N LEU A 18 7.75 -4.47 -10.63
CA LEU A 18 8.63 -5.29 -9.82
C LEU A 18 7.81 -6.40 -9.18
N GLU A 19 8.24 -7.63 -9.41
CA GLU A 19 7.57 -8.81 -8.89
C GLU A 19 8.59 -9.72 -8.22
N ARG A 20 8.29 -10.16 -6.99
CA ARG A 20 9.15 -11.10 -6.25
C ARG A 20 10.59 -10.59 -6.10
N VAL A 21 10.71 -9.32 -5.71
CA VAL A 21 11.99 -8.65 -5.43
C VAL A 21 12.16 -8.33 -3.94
N LYS A 22 13.41 -8.21 -3.50
CA LYS A 22 13.76 -7.65 -2.20
C LYS A 22 14.18 -6.21 -2.40
N ILE A 23 13.36 -5.27 -1.95
CA ILE A 23 13.67 -3.84 -1.97
C ILE A 23 14.67 -3.56 -0.86
N VAL A 24 15.88 -3.09 -1.17
CA VAL A 24 16.97 -2.98 -0.18
C VAL A 24 17.19 -1.57 0.37
N GLU A 25 16.45 -0.58 -0.12
CA GLU A 25 16.53 0.82 0.29
C GLU A 25 15.11 1.39 0.42
N SER A 26 14.88 2.31 1.34
CA SER A 26 13.53 2.85 1.62
C SER A 26 13.02 3.75 0.49
N GLU A 27 13.90 4.58 -0.07
CA GLU A 27 13.59 5.54 -1.14
C GLU A 27 14.39 5.15 -2.39
N LEU A 28 13.70 4.76 -3.44
CA LEU A 28 14.29 4.22 -4.67
C LEU A 28 13.73 4.82 -5.94
N PHE A 29 12.53 5.40 -5.84
CA PHE A 29 11.75 5.75 -7.01
C PHE A 29 12.06 7.17 -7.50
N SER A 30 12.76 7.98 -6.71
CA SER A 30 13.33 9.27 -7.14
C SER A 30 14.31 9.14 -8.31
N CYS A 31 14.94 7.97 -8.48
CA CYS A 31 15.81 7.66 -9.63
C CYS A 31 15.05 7.58 -10.97
N PHE A 32 13.72 7.53 -10.94
CA PHE A 32 12.84 7.41 -12.11
C PHE A 32 11.94 8.65 -12.22
N PRO A 33 12.47 9.83 -12.59
CA PRO A 33 11.73 11.10 -12.50
C PRO A 33 10.52 11.19 -13.43
N ASN A 34 10.47 10.35 -14.48
CA ASN A 34 9.40 10.28 -15.45
C ASN A 34 8.48 9.07 -15.27
N LEU A 35 8.58 8.39 -14.12
CA LEU A 35 7.74 7.25 -13.80
C LEU A 35 6.28 7.69 -13.58
N GLU A 36 5.39 7.19 -14.42
CA GLU A 36 3.95 7.43 -14.40
C GLU A 36 3.18 6.23 -13.82
N GLU A 37 3.72 5.02 -13.94
CA GLU A 37 3.11 3.79 -13.40
C GLU A 37 4.12 2.94 -12.62
N LEU A 38 3.74 2.56 -11.40
CA LEU A 38 4.52 1.69 -10.53
C LEU A 38 3.67 0.52 -10.05
N VAL A 39 4.15 -0.70 -10.26
CA VAL A 39 3.51 -1.93 -9.82
C VAL A 39 4.49 -2.73 -8.98
N LEU A 40 4.17 -2.95 -7.71
CA LEU A 40 4.95 -3.75 -6.77
C LEU A 40 4.13 -4.98 -6.37
N VAL A 41 4.63 -6.17 -6.66
CA VAL A 41 3.94 -7.44 -6.39
C VAL A 41 4.86 -8.40 -5.63
N ASP A 42 4.36 -8.97 -4.53
CA ASP A 42 5.05 -10.01 -3.76
C ASP A 42 6.50 -9.64 -3.39
N PHE A 43 6.71 -8.39 -2.99
CA PHE A 43 8.04 -7.87 -2.70
C PHE A 43 8.35 -7.97 -1.20
N LYS A 44 9.64 -7.95 -0.86
CA LYS A 44 10.11 -8.02 0.52
C LYS A 44 10.85 -6.75 0.93
N LEU A 45 10.54 -6.25 2.12
CA LEU A 45 11.35 -5.26 2.82
C LEU A 45 12.24 -5.94 3.89
N PRO A 46 13.54 -5.62 3.94
CA PRO A 46 14.43 -5.93 5.06
C PRO A 46 13.85 -5.45 6.40
N GLY A 47 14.12 -6.18 7.48
CA GLY A 47 13.60 -5.83 8.81
C GLY A 47 14.25 -4.58 9.41
N ASP A 48 15.42 -4.20 8.90
CA ASP A 48 16.18 -3.00 9.23
C ASP A 48 15.68 -1.75 8.48
N LEU A 49 14.82 -1.90 7.46
CA LEU A 49 14.16 -0.76 6.85
C LEU A 49 12.95 -0.32 7.68
N TYR A 50 12.84 1.00 7.87
CA TYR A 50 11.73 1.65 8.54
C TYR A 50 10.44 1.67 7.71
N GLY A 51 10.48 1.30 6.43
CA GLY A 51 9.31 1.36 5.57
C GLY A 51 9.63 1.33 4.09
N LEU A 52 8.59 1.60 3.29
CA LEU A 52 8.67 1.87 1.86
C LEU A 52 8.27 3.32 1.62
N GLU A 53 9.12 4.06 0.91
CA GLU A 53 8.88 5.44 0.51
C GLU A 53 8.68 5.49 -1.00
N VAL A 54 7.51 5.97 -1.43
CA VAL A 54 7.20 6.20 -2.84
C VAL A 54 7.14 7.71 -3.05
N ILE A 55 8.24 8.27 -3.54
CA ILE A 55 8.37 9.70 -3.85
C ILE A 55 8.44 9.86 -5.37
N SER A 56 7.40 10.44 -5.97
CA SER A 56 7.39 10.75 -7.40
C SER A 56 6.38 11.83 -7.76
N PHE A 57 6.85 12.86 -8.46
CA PHE A 57 6.04 14.01 -8.88
C PHE A 57 5.27 13.79 -10.19
N ARG A 58 5.49 12.65 -10.86
CA ARG A 58 4.81 12.30 -12.12
C ARG A 58 3.99 11.01 -12.03
N LEU A 59 4.09 10.26 -10.92
CA LEU A 59 3.36 9.01 -10.75
C LEU A 59 1.86 9.26 -10.77
N LEU A 60 1.18 8.57 -11.69
CA LEU A 60 -0.27 8.62 -11.90
C LEU A 60 -0.96 7.38 -11.33
N ARG A 61 -0.28 6.22 -11.40
CA ARG A 61 -0.85 4.92 -11.01
C ARG A 61 0.12 4.16 -10.12
N LEU A 62 -0.36 3.74 -8.95
CA LEU A 62 0.40 2.93 -8.01
C LEU A 62 -0.38 1.66 -7.66
N THR A 63 0.25 0.51 -7.80
CA THR A 63 -0.25 -0.77 -7.31
C THR A 63 0.75 -1.37 -6.32
N ILE A 64 0.30 -1.66 -5.11
CA ILE A 64 1.06 -2.36 -4.08
C ILE A 64 0.29 -3.62 -3.71
N SER A 65 0.84 -4.77 -4.07
CA SER A 65 0.28 -6.08 -3.77
C SER A 65 1.28 -6.90 -2.95
N SER A 66 0.90 -7.29 -1.74
CA SER A 66 1.67 -8.19 -0.87
C SER A 66 3.12 -7.75 -0.60
N CYS A 67 3.29 -6.94 0.42
CA CYS A 67 4.58 -6.58 1.02
C CYS A 67 4.91 -7.53 2.18
N TYR A 68 5.99 -8.30 2.03
CA TYR A 68 6.53 -9.16 3.07
C TYR A 68 7.61 -8.43 3.86
N CYS A 69 7.46 -8.30 5.17
CA CYS A 69 8.47 -7.69 6.02
C CYS A 69 8.57 -8.41 7.37
N ASN A 70 9.76 -8.42 7.95
CA ASN A 70 9.97 -8.91 9.31
C ASN A 70 9.64 -7.74 10.26
N PHE A 71 8.45 -7.77 10.84
CA PHE A 71 7.91 -6.64 11.60
C PHE A 71 8.61 -6.43 12.95
N SER A 72 9.08 -5.21 13.19
CA SER A 72 9.40 -4.66 14.51
C SER A 72 8.29 -3.72 15.06
N GLY A 73 7.18 -3.55 14.32
CA GLY A 73 6.04 -2.70 14.71
C GLY A 73 6.09 -1.27 14.16
N HIS A 74 7.18 -0.86 13.54
CA HIS A 74 7.40 0.54 13.11
C HIS A 74 7.46 0.75 11.60
N GLN A 75 7.19 -0.29 10.79
CA GLN A 75 7.31 -0.21 9.34
C GLN A 75 6.17 0.61 8.73
N LYS A 76 6.55 1.62 7.94
CA LYS A 76 5.64 2.64 7.39
C LYS A 76 5.56 2.57 5.87
N LEU A 77 4.45 3.04 5.32
CA LEU A 77 4.31 3.34 3.90
C LEU A 77 4.15 4.85 3.77
N MET A 78 5.07 5.50 3.03
CA MET A 78 5.05 6.94 2.77
C MET A 78 4.78 7.20 1.30
N LEU A 79 3.85 8.11 1.00
CA LEU A 79 3.42 8.43 -0.35
C LEU A 79 3.50 9.95 -0.59
N LEU A 80 4.56 10.40 -1.25
CA LEU A 80 4.72 11.77 -1.74
C LEU A 80 4.53 11.78 -3.25
N THR A 81 3.26 11.70 -3.68
CA THR A 81 2.88 11.48 -5.08
C THR A 81 1.73 12.41 -5.50
N PRO A 82 1.99 13.72 -5.69
CA PRO A 82 0.94 14.73 -5.78
C PRO A 82 0.04 14.58 -7.01
N LYS A 83 0.49 13.86 -8.05
CA LYS A 83 -0.27 13.59 -9.28
C LYS A 83 -0.95 12.22 -9.31
N LEU A 84 -0.89 11.45 -8.23
CA LEU A 84 -1.46 10.12 -8.19
C LEU A 84 -2.98 10.19 -8.37
N VAL A 85 -3.49 9.51 -9.39
CA VAL A 85 -4.92 9.44 -9.76
C VAL A 85 -5.52 8.10 -9.34
N PHE A 86 -4.72 7.03 -9.34
CA PHE A 86 -5.15 5.67 -9.06
C PHE A 86 -4.23 4.99 -8.06
N LEU A 87 -4.80 4.49 -6.96
CA LEU A 87 -4.10 3.70 -5.95
C LEU A 87 -4.79 2.35 -5.78
N ASP A 88 -4.02 1.26 -5.91
CA ASP A 88 -4.50 -0.09 -5.70
C ASP A 88 -3.67 -0.80 -4.64
N LEU A 89 -4.35 -1.21 -3.57
CA LEU A 89 -3.78 -1.84 -2.40
C LEU A 89 -4.35 -3.24 -2.26
N LYS A 90 -3.49 -4.25 -2.41
CA LYS A 90 -3.86 -5.66 -2.32
C LYS A 90 -3.02 -6.49 -1.36
N GLY A 91 -3.65 -7.41 -0.63
CA GLY A 91 -2.98 -8.47 0.14
C GLY A 91 -2.32 -8.03 1.45
N LEU A 92 -1.09 -8.51 1.69
CA LEU A 92 -0.35 -8.21 2.93
C LEU A 92 0.24 -6.80 2.85
N ILE A 93 -0.30 -5.84 3.60
CA ILE A 93 0.17 -4.46 3.54
C ILE A 93 0.54 -3.98 4.94
N PRO A 94 1.76 -3.45 5.17
CA PRO A 94 2.11 -2.81 6.42
C PRO A 94 1.33 -1.51 6.55
N VAL A 95 0.28 -1.48 7.37
CA VAL A 95 -0.57 -0.30 7.50
C VAL A 95 -0.13 0.56 8.67
N ASN A 96 0.98 1.28 8.46
CA ASN A 96 1.19 2.58 9.08
C ASN A 96 1.50 3.58 7.97
N LEU A 97 0.45 4.22 7.44
CA LEU A 97 0.55 5.24 6.40
C LEU A 97 0.91 6.58 7.02
N GLU A 98 2.12 7.07 6.74
CA GLU A 98 2.61 8.38 7.19
C GLU A 98 2.95 9.27 6.00
N ALA A 99 2.72 10.58 6.12
CA ALA A 99 2.97 11.60 5.10
C ALA A 99 2.37 11.25 3.71
N TYR A 100 1.14 11.74 3.50
CA TYR A 100 0.36 11.53 2.29
C TYR A 100 0.10 12.86 1.57
N GLU A 101 0.51 12.93 0.30
CA GLU A 101 0.09 13.96 -0.64
C GLU A 101 -0.36 13.33 -1.96
N ALA A 102 -1.66 13.09 -2.12
CA ALA A 102 -2.27 12.87 -3.43
C ALA A 102 -3.60 13.64 -3.55
N PRO A 103 -3.55 14.98 -3.69
CA PRO A 103 -4.74 15.82 -3.82
C PRO A 103 -5.59 15.46 -5.04
N LEU A 104 -5.00 14.84 -6.07
CA LEU A 104 -5.65 14.46 -7.32
C LEU A 104 -6.14 13.00 -7.34
N LEU A 105 -6.09 12.28 -6.22
CA LEU A 105 -6.51 10.89 -6.17
C LEU A 105 -7.99 10.77 -6.54
N GLU A 106 -8.28 10.00 -7.58
CA GLU A 106 -9.66 9.79 -8.04
C GLU A 106 -10.19 8.45 -7.60
N THR A 107 -9.39 7.39 -7.70
CA THR A 107 -9.82 6.03 -7.38
C THR A 107 -8.84 5.36 -6.43
N ILE A 108 -9.39 4.79 -5.36
CA ILE A 108 -8.68 3.83 -4.51
C ILE A 108 -9.36 2.47 -4.60
N ARG A 109 -8.56 1.42 -4.82
CA ARG A 109 -9.00 0.04 -4.72
C ARG A 109 -8.34 -0.64 -3.52
N ILE A 110 -9.15 -1.32 -2.72
CA ILE A 110 -8.72 -2.02 -1.51
C ILE A 110 -9.19 -3.47 -1.57
N ASP A 111 -8.26 -4.37 -1.87
CA ASP A 111 -8.50 -5.80 -2.04
C ASP A 111 -7.72 -6.61 -1.00
N HIS A 112 -8.37 -6.97 0.11
CA HIS A 112 -7.75 -7.63 1.27
C HIS A 112 -6.59 -6.84 1.90
N CYS A 113 -6.79 -6.25 3.09
CA CYS A 113 -5.69 -5.69 3.89
C CYS A 113 -5.34 -6.64 5.04
N TYR A 114 -4.73 -7.78 4.70
CA TYR A 114 -4.30 -8.72 5.72
C TYR A 114 -3.23 -8.08 6.61
N PRO A 115 -3.27 -8.24 7.95
CA PRO A 115 -2.13 -7.94 8.77
C PRO A 115 -0.99 -8.81 8.27
N VAL A 116 0.19 -8.23 8.13
CA VAL A 116 1.39 -9.00 7.82
C VAL A 116 1.54 -10.02 8.95
N ALA A 117 1.26 -11.29 8.63
CA ALA A 117 1.28 -12.35 9.61
C ALA A 117 2.67 -12.35 10.26
N THR A 118 2.70 -12.21 11.58
CA THR A 118 3.87 -12.59 12.36
C THR A 118 4.21 -14.02 11.95
N MET A 119 5.34 -14.21 11.26
CA MET A 119 5.76 -15.51 10.69
C MET A 119 6.07 -16.58 11.76
N HIS A 120 5.52 -16.47 12.97
CA HIS A 120 5.90 -17.31 14.10
C HIS A 120 4.87 -18.30 14.62
N ARG A 121 3.65 -18.40 14.09
CA ARG A 121 2.78 -19.52 14.49
C ARG A 121 2.01 -20.12 13.32
N ARG A 122 2.31 -21.39 13.02
CA ARG A 122 1.40 -22.28 12.31
C ARG A 122 0.04 -22.16 13.02
N GLY A 123 -0.96 -21.58 12.34
CA GLY A 123 -2.28 -21.31 12.93
C GLY A 123 -2.54 -19.85 13.35
N ALA A 124 -1.76 -18.87 12.90
CA ALA A 124 -2.10 -17.45 13.08
C ALA A 124 -3.42 -17.12 12.38
N GLN A 125 -4.52 -17.22 13.12
CA GLN A 125 -5.81 -16.72 12.71
C GLN A 125 -5.64 -15.21 12.49
N PHE A 126 -5.76 -14.78 11.23
CA PHE A 126 -5.61 -13.36 10.91
C PHE A 126 -6.60 -12.56 11.75
N ASP A 127 -6.09 -11.65 12.56
CA ASP A 127 -6.93 -10.82 13.41
C ASP A 127 -7.80 -9.92 12.52
N LYS A 128 -9.08 -10.29 12.43
CA LYS A 128 -10.07 -9.57 11.63
C LYS A 128 -10.29 -8.15 12.14
N ASN A 129 -10.07 -7.88 13.43
CA ASN A 129 -10.16 -6.53 13.98
C ASN A 129 -8.98 -5.68 13.48
N GLN A 130 -7.76 -6.22 13.47
CA GLN A 130 -6.62 -5.50 12.89
C GLN A 130 -6.80 -5.25 11.38
N GLN A 131 -7.35 -6.21 10.63
CA GLN A 131 -7.70 -5.99 9.21
C GLN A 131 -8.69 -4.83 9.04
N LYS A 132 -9.72 -4.80 9.90
CA LYS A 132 -10.73 -3.75 9.91
C LYS A 132 -10.09 -2.39 10.22
N ASP A 133 -9.25 -2.30 11.25
CA ASP A 133 -8.57 -1.06 11.62
C ASP A 133 -7.65 -0.56 10.51
N ASN A 134 -6.92 -1.47 9.87
CA ASN A 134 -6.08 -1.17 8.72
C ASN A 134 -6.89 -0.59 7.54
N ALA A 135 -7.97 -1.27 7.15
CA ALA A 135 -8.85 -0.80 6.08
C ALA A 135 -9.48 0.56 6.42
N MET A 136 -9.96 0.75 7.66
CA MET A 136 -10.52 2.01 8.12
C MET A 136 -9.49 3.15 8.13
N ASN A 137 -8.24 2.88 8.50
CA ASN A 137 -7.18 3.88 8.47
C ASN A 137 -6.84 4.30 7.04
N ILE A 138 -6.78 3.36 6.10
CA ILE A 138 -6.63 3.66 4.67
C ILE A 138 -7.78 4.56 4.20
N LEU A 139 -9.04 4.14 4.42
CA LEU A 139 -10.21 4.90 3.99
C LEU A 139 -10.24 6.33 4.56
N LYS A 140 -9.92 6.51 5.85
CA LYS A 140 -9.84 7.84 6.48
C LYS A 140 -8.77 8.73 5.83
N ARG A 141 -7.62 8.15 5.44
CA ARG A 141 -6.51 8.90 4.83
C ARG A 141 -6.80 9.32 3.40
N PHE A 142 -7.49 8.46 2.63
CA PHE A 142 -7.83 8.69 1.23
C PHE A 142 -9.28 9.15 1.05
N GLY A 143 -9.87 9.81 2.05
CA GLY A 143 -11.24 10.32 1.99
C GLY A 143 -11.48 11.39 0.92
N ASN A 144 -10.42 11.89 0.28
CA ASN A 144 -10.51 12.78 -0.87
C ASN A 144 -10.71 12.05 -2.21
N ALA A 145 -10.63 10.71 -2.24
CA ALA A 145 -10.85 9.94 -3.46
C ALA A 145 -12.32 10.04 -3.91
N LYS A 146 -12.54 10.18 -5.22
CA LYS A 146 -13.87 10.25 -5.83
C LYS A 146 -14.58 8.89 -5.87
N CYS A 147 -13.81 7.80 -5.92
CA CYS A 147 -14.32 6.44 -6.03
C CYS A 147 -13.51 5.51 -5.12
N VAL A 148 -14.23 4.75 -4.28
CA VAL A 148 -13.65 3.71 -3.43
C VAL A 148 -14.17 2.36 -3.90
N GLN A 149 -13.25 1.50 -4.33
CA GLN A 149 -13.55 0.14 -4.78
C GLN A 149 -13.07 -0.85 -3.72
N LEU A 150 -14.02 -1.55 -3.09
CA LEU A 150 -13.73 -2.55 -2.08
C LEU A 150 -14.00 -3.94 -2.64
N SER A 151 -13.08 -4.86 -2.40
CA SER A 151 -13.36 -6.28 -2.62
C SER A 151 -14.44 -6.77 -1.64
N LEU A 152 -15.16 -7.84 -2.00
CA LEU A 152 -16.20 -8.43 -1.14
C LEU A 152 -15.64 -8.84 0.23
N SER A 153 -14.44 -9.39 0.26
CA SER A 153 -13.74 -9.77 1.49
C SER A 153 -13.37 -8.57 2.36
N THR A 154 -12.96 -7.44 1.76
CA THR A 154 -12.74 -6.19 2.49
C THR A 154 -14.06 -5.70 3.11
N ILE A 155 -15.17 -5.78 2.37
CA ILE A 155 -16.51 -5.41 2.88
C ILE A 155 -16.90 -6.30 4.06
N GLU A 156 -16.75 -7.62 3.93
CA GLU A 156 -17.05 -8.56 5.01
C GLU A 156 -16.28 -8.23 6.29
N VAL A 157 -14.99 -7.91 6.17
CA VAL A 157 -14.13 -7.47 7.28
C VAL A 157 -14.62 -6.18 7.92
N LEU A 158 -14.97 -5.17 7.12
CA LEU A 158 -15.46 -3.89 7.63
C LEU A 158 -16.81 -4.04 8.36
N LEU A 159 -17.64 -4.98 7.92
CA LEU A 159 -18.94 -5.28 8.52
C LEU A 159 -18.85 -6.14 9.78
N LEU A 160 -17.68 -6.65 10.17
CA LEU A 160 -17.54 -7.30 11.47
C LEU A 160 -17.89 -6.32 12.60
N HIS A 161 -18.96 -6.65 13.31
CA HIS A 161 -19.39 -6.05 14.58
C HIS A 161 -20.01 -4.63 14.54
N CYS A 162 -20.49 -4.10 13.39
CA CYS A 162 -21.24 -2.84 13.38
C CYS A 162 -22.38 -2.78 12.33
N ILE A 163 -23.63 -2.69 12.81
CA ILE A 163 -24.80 -2.18 12.06
C ILE A 163 -24.61 -0.70 11.69
N HIS A 164 -23.75 0.04 12.41
CA HIS A 164 -23.48 1.47 12.17
C HIS A 164 -22.46 1.78 11.05
N CYS A 165 -21.66 0.82 10.58
CA CYS A 165 -20.71 1.06 9.48
C CYS A 165 -21.40 1.22 8.12
N PHE A 166 -22.66 0.78 8.02
CA PHE A 166 -23.46 0.89 6.80
C PHE A 166 -23.60 2.35 6.34
N HIS A 167 -23.73 3.29 7.28
CA HIS A 167 -23.87 4.71 6.93
C HIS A 167 -22.62 5.33 6.29
N TYR A 168 -21.41 4.85 6.60
CA TYR A 168 -20.18 5.39 6.02
C TYR A 168 -19.86 4.78 4.65
N VAL A 169 -20.24 3.52 4.44
CA VAL A 169 -20.06 2.83 3.15
C VAL A 169 -21.12 3.28 2.12
N LEU A 170 -22.31 3.71 2.55
CA LEU A 170 -23.35 4.26 1.67
C LEU A 170 -23.24 5.77 1.44
N MET A 171 -22.43 6.50 2.22
CA MET A 171 -22.21 7.95 2.05
C MET A 171 -20.91 8.31 1.30
N LEU A 172 -20.06 7.31 1.00
CA LEU A 172 -18.97 7.41 0.03
C LEU A 172 -19.48 7.00 -1.35
#